data_AF-X1U605-F1
#
_entry.id   AF-X1U605-F1
#
_cell.length_a   1.000
_cell.length_b   1.000
_cell.length_c   1.000
_cell.angle_alpha   90.00
_cell.angle_beta   90.00
_cell.angle_gamma   90.00
#
_symmetry.space_group_name_H-M   'P 1'
#
loop_
_entity.id
_entity.type
_entity.pdbx_description
1 polymer ?
#
loop_
_entity_poly.entity_id
_entity_poly.type
_entity_poly.pdbx_seq_one_letter_code
_entity_poly.pdbx_strand_id
1 'polypeptide(L)'
;AIQRGPIVYCLEQVDNKVSLHRIVLPEDAKLEVNFEPDLLDGVAVIHGDALVVDDSDCDAQLYRVAKEQHKHFKIKAIPFYAWDNREPGEMRVWIRTDT
;
A
#
# COMPACT_ATOMS: atom_id res chain seq x y z
N ALA A 1 0.05 7.68 -7.89
CA ALA A 1 -1.10 7.52 -6.98
C ALA A 1 -2.17 6.68 -7.67
N ILE A 2 -3.01 5.96 -6.93
CA ILE A 2 -4.13 5.17 -7.48
C ILE A 2 -5.39 6.03 -7.48
N GLN A 3 -6.13 6.02 -8.60
CA GLN A 3 -7.38 6.75 -8.75
C GLN A 3 -8.40 5.90 -9.52
N ARG A 4 -9.66 5.96 -9.12
CA ARG A 4 -10.79 5.37 -9.86
C ARG A 4 -11.93 6.38 -9.96
N GLY A 5 -12.26 6.79 -11.18
CA GLY A 5 -13.21 7.88 -11.39
C GLY A 5 -12.71 9.18 -10.73
N PRO A 6 -13.53 9.89 -9.94
CA PRO A 6 -13.11 11.12 -9.27
C PRO A 6 -12.39 10.88 -7.93
N ILE A 7 -12.23 9.62 -7.50
CA ILE A 7 -11.78 9.28 -6.15
C ILE A 7 -10.31 8.84 -6.17
N VAL A 8 -9.48 9.54 -5.40
CA VAL A 8 -8.11 9.15 -5.05
C VAL A 8 -8.14 8.12 -3.92
N TYR A 9 -7.25 7.13 -3.99
CA TYR A 9 -7.14 6.06 -3.00
C TYR A 9 -5.87 6.20 -2.16
N CYS A 10 -5.89 5.64 -0.96
CA CYS A 10 -4.73 5.55 -0.08
C CYS A 10 -4.57 4.14 0.50
N LEU A 11 -3.34 3.82 0.93
CA LEU A 11 -3.05 2.66 1.77
C LEU A 11 -3.13 3.08 3.24
N GLU A 12 -3.76 2.24 4.06
CA GLU A 12 -3.72 2.35 5.53
C GLU A 12 -2.96 1.17 6.14
N GLN A 13 -2.26 1.42 7.24
CA GLN A 13 -1.57 0.36 8.00
C GLN A 13 -2.53 -0.70 8.55
N VAL A 14 -3.78 -0.35 8.84
CA VAL A 14 -4.78 -1.30 9.30
C VAL A 14 -5.05 -2.42 8.27
N ASP A 15 -4.91 -2.14 6.97
CA ASP A 15 -5.08 -3.13 5.90
C ASP A 15 -3.74 -3.68 5.38
N ASN A 16 -2.66 -2.90 5.47
CA ASN A 16 -1.36 -3.22 4.91
C ASN A 16 -0.35 -3.36 6.04
N LYS A 17 -0.21 -4.56 6.61
CA LYS A 17 0.55 -4.86 7.84
C LYS A 17 2.09 -4.85 7.66
N VAL A 18 2.60 -3.84 6.96
CA VAL A 18 4.01 -3.53 6.73
C VAL A 18 4.17 -2.00 6.80
N SER A 19 5.39 -1.49 7.02
CA SER A 19 5.59 -0.03 6.93
C SER A 19 5.30 0.44 5.51
N LEU A 20 4.37 1.38 5.34
CA LEU A 20 3.84 1.76 4.04
C LEU A 20 4.92 2.39 3.14
N HIS A 21 6.00 2.90 3.75
CA HIS A 21 7.13 3.44 3.03
C HIS A 21 7.98 2.44 2.27
N ARG A 22 7.86 1.15 2.61
CA ARG A 22 8.57 0.05 1.97
C ARG A 22 7.78 -0.58 0.83
N ILE A 23 6.52 -0.18 0.64
CA ILE A 23 5.68 -0.71 -0.43
C ILE A 23 6.08 -0.06 -1.76
N VAL A 24 6.31 -0.91 -2.75
CA VAL A 24 6.55 -0.58 -4.14
C VAL A 24 5.44 -1.22 -4.96
N LEU A 25 4.74 -0.44 -5.78
CA LEU A 25 3.70 -0.92 -6.67
C LEU A 25 4.26 -0.96 -8.10
N PRO A 26 4.48 -2.14 -8.69
CA PRO A 26 4.93 -2.25 -10.07
C PRO A 26 4.01 -1.48 -11.03
N GLU A 27 4.57 -0.83 -12.05
CA GLU A 27 3.76 -0.07 -13.02
C GLU A 27 2.75 -0.96 -13.78
N ASP A 28 3.09 -2.23 -13.99
CA ASP A 28 2.25 -3.22 -14.67
C ASP A 28 1.38 -4.05 -13.70
N ALA A 29 1.34 -3.67 -12.42
CA ALA A 29 0.56 -4.35 -11.41
C ALA A 29 -0.92 -4.42 -11.81
N LYS A 30 -1.48 -5.63 -11.79
CA LYS A 30 -2.91 -5.82 -12.02
C LYS A 30 -3.67 -5.37 -10.79
N LEU A 31 -4.55 -4.39 -10.98
CA LEU A 31 -5.42 -3.86 -9.93
C LEU A 31 -6.84 -4.41 -10.10
N GLU A 32 -7.39 -4.94 -9.01
CA GLU A 32 -8.74 -5.49 -8.95
C GLU A 32 -9.60 -4.66 -8.01
N VAL A 33 -10.86 -4.42 -8.41
CA VAL A 33 -11.79 -3.60 -7.65
C VAL A 33 -12.91 -4.48 -7.11
N ASN A 34 -13.13 -4.41 -5.80
CA ASN A 34 -14.24 -5.08 -5.13
C ASN A 34 -15.05 -4.05 -4.33
N PHE A 35 -16.37 -4.18 -4.30
CA PHE A 35 -17.20 -3.36 -3.42
C PHE A 35 -17.39 -4.08 -2.09
N GLU A 36 -17.06 -3.43 -0.98
CA GLU A 36 -17.23 -3.97 0.37
C GLU A 36 -18.36 -3.20 1.07
N PRO A 37 -19.59 -3.75 1.13
CA PRO A 37 -20.76 -3.03 1.67
C PRO A 37 -20.67 -2.76 3.17
N ASP A 38 -19.97 -3.61 3.92
CA ASP A 38 -19.85 -3.54 5.38
C ASP A 38 -18.59 -2.78 5.84
N LEU A 39 -17.79 -2.25 4.90
CA LEU A 39 -16.61 -1.45 5.20
C LEU A 39 -16.88 0.02 4.94
N LEU A 40 -16.66 0.88 5.95
CA LEU A 40 -16.67 2.35 5.82
C LEU A 40 -17.94 2.88 5.12
N ASP A 41 -19.11 2.40 5.55
CA ASP A 41 -20.43 2.70 4.98
C ASP A 41 -20.60 2.34 3.49
N GLY A 42 -19.81 1.35 3.03
CA GLY A 42 -19.89 0.81 1.67
C GLY A 42 -18.93 1.51 0.71
N VAL A 43 -17.73 0.95 0.56
CA VAL A 43 -16.70 1.51 -0.34
C VAL A 43 -16.24 0.51 -1.39
N ALA A 44 -15.85 1.04 -2.55
CA ALA A 44 -15.01 0.28 -3.47
C ALA A 44 -13.59 0.24 -2.90
N VAL A 45 -13.03 -0.96 -2.78
CA VAL A 45 -11.63 -1.20 -2.40
C VAL A 45 -10.84 -1.65 -3.63
N ILE A 46 -9.55 -1.32 -3.67
CA ILE A 46 -8.64 -1.73 -4.73
C ILE A 46 -7.59 -2.66 -4.15
N HIS A 47 -7.47 -3.84 -4.72
CA HIS A 47 -6.40 -4.78 -4.44
C HIS A 47 -5.37 -4.77 -5.57
N GLY A 48 -4.12 -5.10 -5.25
CA GLY A 48 -3.06 -5.24 -6.24
C GLY A 48 -1.90 -6.05 -5.73
N ASP A 49 -1.21 -6.71 -6.65
CA ASP A 49 0.08 -7.33 -6.37
C ASP A 49 1.15 -6.22 -6.31
N ALA A 50 1.93 -6.24 -5.24
CA ALA A 50 2.96 -5.26 -4.93
C ALA A 50 4.22 -5.96 -4.41
N LEU A 51 5.24 -5.16 -4.17
CA LEU A 51 6.49 -5.57 -3.55
C LEU A 51 6.69 -4.82 -2.24
N VAL A 52 7.38 -5.43 -1.30
CA VAL A 52 7.87 -4.78 -0.09
C VAL A 52 9.38 -4.92 -0.03
N VAL A 53 10.07 -3.80 0.11
CA VAL A 53 11.52 -3.78 0.34
C VAL A 53 11.82 -4.56 1.61
N ASP A 54 12.61 -5.63 1.50
CA ASP A 54 13.00 -6.48 2.61
C ASP A 54 14.20 -5.89 3.36
N ASP A 55 14.09 -5.81 4.68
CA ASP A 55 15.13 -5.24 5.53
C ASP A 55 15.45 -6.14 6.73
N SER A 56 15.10 -7.43 6.65
CA SER A 56 15.41 -8.39 7.72
C SER A 56 16.91 -8.69 7.86
N ASP A 57 17.70 -8.52 6.80
CA ASP A 57 19.16 -8.73 6.77
C ASP A 57 19.96 -7.47 7.17
N CYS A 58 19.34 -6.55 7.92
CA CYS A 58 20.01 -5.33 8.35
C CYS A 58 20.67 -5.53 9.71
N ASP A 59 22.01 -5.66 9.73
CA ASP A 59 22.86 -5.68 10.96
C ASP A 59 22.89 -4.31 11.68
N ALA A 60 21.74 -3.65 11.84
CA ALA A 60 21.55 -2.34 12.45
C ALA A 60 22.38 -1.18 11.85
N GLN A 61 22.89 -1.32 10.62
CA GLN A 61 23.60 -0.25 9.92
C GLN A 61 22.61 0.73 9.26
N LEU A 62 22.68 2.00 9.65
CA LEU A 62 21.83 3.06 9.08
C LEU A 62 22.12 3.34 7.60
N TYR A 63 23.35 3.13 7.15
CA TYR A 63 23.78 3.38 5.77
C TYR A 63 24.58 2.19 5.25
N ARG A 64 24.24 1.72 4.05
CA ARG A 64 24.93 0.61 3.39
C ARG A 64 24.89 0.74 1.87
N VAL A 65 25.87 0.13 1.21
CA VAL A 65 25.83 -0.13 -0.23
C VAL A 65 25.30 -1.55 -0.40
N ALA A 66 24.00 -1.68 -0.58
CA ALA A 66 23.33 -2.97 -0.78
C ALA A 66 22.29 -2.87 -1.88
N LYS A 67 22.07 -3.98 -2.59
CA LYS A 67 20.95 -4.09 -3.53
C LYS A 67 19.67 -4.29 -2.73
N GLU A 68 18.64 -3.53 -3.05
CA GLU A 68 17.31 -3.73 -2.45
C GLU A 68 16.77 -5.12 -2.81
N GLN A 69 16.38 -5.86 -1.77
CA GLN A 69 15.68 -7.13 -1.89
C GLN A 69 14.18 -6.87 -1.74
N HIS A 70 13.36 -7.65 -2.43
CA HIS A 70 11.92 -7.47 -2.45
C HIS A 70 11.20 -8.77 -2.13
N LYS A 71 10.09 -8.67 -1.40
CA LYS A 71 9.14 -9.76 -1.17
C LYS A 71 7.80 -9.41 -1.82
N HIS A 72 7.14 -10.40 -2.41
CA HIS A 72 5.77 -10.22 -2.91
C HIS A 72 4.81 -9.90 -1.77
N PHE A 73 3.88 -8.99 -2.02
CA PHE A 73 2.89 -8.52 -1.07
C PHE A 73 1.60 -8.16 -1.79
N LYS A 74 0.45 -8.25 -1.11
CA LYS A 74 -0.83 -7.78 -1.65
C LYS A 74 -1.26 -6.53 -0.92
N ILE A 75 -1.52 -5.46 -1.67
CA ILE A 75 -2.05 -4.22 -1.11
C ILE A 75 -3.57 -4.24 -1.08
N LYS A 76 -4.14 -3.50 -0.13
CA LYS A 76 -5.54 -3.07 -0.12
C LYS A 76 -5.57 -1.55 0.05
N ALA A 77 -6.13 -0.86 -0.93
CA ALA A 77 -6.31 0.58 -0.93
C ALA A 77 -7.80 0.91 -0.75
N ILE A 78 -8.07 1.93 0.05
CA ILE A 78 -9.41 2.47 0.29
C ILE A 78 -9.52 3.90 -0.25
N PRO A 79 -10.74 4.45 -0.45
CA PRO A 79 -10.91 5.86 -0.79
C PRO A 79 -10.23 6.78 0.22
N PHE A 80 -9.48 7.77 -0.26
CA PHE A 80 -8.74 8.70 0.60
C PHE A 80 -9.63 9.43 1.61
N TYR A 81 -10.86 9.79 1.23
CA TYR A 81 -11.79 10.48 2.12
C TYR A 81 -12.23 9.64 3.33
N ALA A 82 -12.10 8.31 3.25
CA ALA A 82 -12.57 7.38 4.28
C ALA A 82 -11.46 6.95 5.25
N TRP A 83 -10.23 7.48 5.08
CA TRP A 83 -9.10 7.28 5.98
C TRP A 83 -9.41 7.77 7.42
N ASP A 84 -8.70 7.23 8.41
CA ASP A 84 -8.70 7.65 9.83
C ASP A 84 -10.05 7.46 10.55
N ASN A 85 -10.85 6.52 10.07
CA ASN A 85 -12.12 6.11 10.68
C ASN A 85 -12.04 4.70 11.31
N ARG A 86 -10.83 4.13 11.44
CA ARG A 86 -10.57 2.76 11.94
C ARG A 86 -9.45 2.76 12.99
N GLU A 87 -8.52 1.82 12.95
CA GLU A 87 -7.37 1.78 13.87
C GLU A 87 -6.34 2.86 13.50
N PRO A 88 -5.77 3.58 14.48
CA PRO A 88 -4.68 4.53 14.23
C PRO A 88 -3.48 3.85 13.56
N GLY A 89 -2.90 4.49 12.54
CA GLY A 89 -1.73 3.97 11.85
C GLY A 89 -1.25 4.83 10.69
N GLU A 90 -0.18 4.38 10.03
CA GLU A 90 0.37 5.04 8.84
C GLU A 90 -0.68 5.13 7.71
N MET A 91 -0.59 6.20 6.90
CA MET A 91 -1.35 6.34 5.65
C MET A 91 -0.47 6.89 4.53
N ARG A 92 -0.75 6.45 3.29
CA ARG A 92 -0.04 6.91 2.10
C ARG A 92 -0.91 6.96 0.85
N VAL A 93 -0.90 8.10 0.15
CA VAL A 93 -1.52 8.28 -1.19
C VAL A 93 -0.53 7.98 -2.32
N TRP A 94 0.70 8.49 -2.19
CA TRP A 94 1.74 8.35 -3.20
C TRP A 94 2.63 7.15 -2.87
N ILE A 95 2.47 6.08 -3.63
CA ILE A 95 3.22 4.83 -3.51
C ILE A 95 4.37 4.87 -4.52
N ARG A 96 5.55 4.34 -4.15
CA ARG A 96 6.68 4.24 -5.07
C ARG A 96 6.35 3.24 -6.18
N THR A 97 6.81 3.51 -7.39
CA THR A 97 6.86 2.55 -8.49
C THR A 97 8.25 1.92 -8.57
N ASP A 98 8.41 0.88 -9.38
CA ASP A 98 9.68 0.20 -9.67
C ASP A 98 10.57 0.95 -10.68
N THR A 99 10.26 2.22 -10.93
CA THR A 99 10.90 3.14 -11.89
C THR A 99 11.47 4.40 -11.24
#